data_AF-A0A0N4VTE0-F1
#
_entry.id   AF-A0A0N4VTE0-F1
#
_cell.length_a   1.000
_cell.length_b   1.000
_cell.length_c   1.000
_cell.angle_alpha   90.00
_cell.angle_beta   90.00
_cell.angle_gamma   90.00
#
_symmetry.space_group_name_H-M   'P 1'
#
loop_
_entity.id
_entity.type
_entity.pdbx_description
1 polymer ?
#
loop_
_entity_poly.entity_id
_entity_poly.type
_entity_poly.pdbx_seq_one_letter_code
_entity_poly.pdbx_strand_id
1 'polypeptide(L)' 'MRLFVLLCVIVVATAQYTSQTYPDPRIDPLTCRLPFASYVCDPSGVLGDDDRVRLMQKINQVSFAMLQGR' A
#
# COMPACT_ATOMS: atom_id res chain seq x y z
N MET A 1 10.74 29.29 -16.20
CA MET A 1 9.54 28.84 -15.47
C MET A 1 8.94 27.56 -16.04
N ARG A 2 8.63 27.46 -17.35
CA ARG A 2 8.04 26.23 -17.94
C ARG A 2 8.90 24.97 -17.76
N LEU A 3 10.22 25.08 -17.96
CA LEU A 3 11.15 23.96 -17.76
C LEU A 3 11.17 23.47 -16.29
N PHE A 4 11.13 24.40 -15.34
CA PHE A 4 11.11 24.06 -13.91
C PHE A 4 9.83 23.32 -13.53
N VAL A 5 8.68 23.78 -14.03
CA VAL A 5 7.39 23.09 -13.83
C VAL A 5 7.43 21.68 -14.43
N LEU A 6 7.97 21.51 -15.63
CA LEU A 6 8.11 20.20 -16.27
C LEU A 6 9.00 19.24 -15.45
N LEU A 7 10.12 19.75 -14.92
CA LEU A 7 10.99 18.98 -14.04
C LEU A 7 10.27 18.54 -12.76
N CYS A 8 9.51 19.42 -12.12
CA CYS A 8 8.71 19.07 -10.94
C CYS A 8 7.69 17.97 -11.25
N VAL A 9 6.99 18.05 -12.39
CA VAL A 9 6.00 17.04 -12.79
C VAL A 9 6.65 15.68 -12.99
N ILE A 10 7.80 15.62 -13.65
CA ILE A 10 8.53 14.35 -13.86
C ILE A 10 8.92 13.73 -12.52
N VAL A 11 9.45 14.52 -11.58
CA VAL A 11 9.86 14.02 -10.26
C VAL A 11 8.68 13.48 -9.46
N VAL A 12 7.54 14.18 -9.46
CA VAL A 12 6.34 13.71 -8.75
C VAL A 12 5.80 12.43 -9.38
N ALA A 13 5.81 12.34 -10.73
CA ALA A 13 5.35 11.16 -11.44
C ALA A 13 6.21 9.92 -11.18
N THR A 14 7.53 10.08 -11.08
CA THR A 14 8.45 8.96 -10.79
C THR A 14 8.47 8.57 -9.30
N ALA A 15 8.04 9.47 -8.42
CA ALA A 15 7.89 9.18 -6.99
C ALA A 15 6.59 8.43 -6.64
N GLN A 16 5.71 8.15 -7.62
CA GLN A 16 4.49 7.39 -7.38
C GLN A 16 4.77 5.88 -7.23
N TYR A 17 4.02 5.24 -6.34
CA TYR A 17 4.06 3.79 -6.20
C TYR A 17 3.30 3.11 -7.36
N THR A 18 3.91 2.08 -7.94
CA THR A 18 3.30 1.18 -8.93
C THR A 18 3.20 -0.21 -8.33
N SER A 19 2.41 -1.11 -8.92
CA SER A 19 2.34 -2.49 -8.44
C SER A 19 3.68 -3.24 -8.41
N GLN A 20 4.73 -2.73 -9.08
CA GLN A 20 6.09 -3.27 -9.02
C GLN A 20 6.94 -2.64 -7.90
N THR A 21 6.61 -1.43 -7.46
CA THR A 21 7.40 -0.65 -6.48
C THR A 21 6.73 -0.56 -5.11
N TYR A 22 5.57 -1.20 -4.93
CA TYR A 22 4.96 -1.32 -3.61
C TYR A 22 5.88 -2.10 -2.66
N PRO A 23 6.19 -1.55 -1.48
CA PRO A 23 7.02 -2.25 -0.50
C PRO A 23 6.27 -3.44 0.09
N ASP A 24 7.00 -4.50 0.42
CA ASP A 24 6.43 -5.64 1.14
C ASP A 24 6.19 -5.24 2.61
N PRO A 25 4.94 -5.16 3.09
CA PRO A 25 4.62 -4.75 4.45
C PRO A 25 5.11 -5.73 5.52
N ARG A 26 5.61 -6.92 5.15
CA ARG A 26 6.22 -7.89 6.07
C ARG A 26 7.69 -7.58 6.34
N ILE A 27 8.36 -6.93 5.39
CA ILE A 27 9.80 -6.67 5.43
C ILE A 27 10.06 -5.19 5.74
N ASP A 28 9.24 -4.30 5.18
CA ASP A 28 9.33 -2.85 5.36
C ASP A 28 7.97 -2.22 5.74
N PRO A 29 7.52 -2.41 6.98
CA PRO A 29 6.22 -1.91 7.43
C PRO A 29 6.18 -0.38 7.53
N LEU A 30 7.32 0.28 7.77
CA LEU A 30 7.39 1.72 8.00
C LEU A 30 7.03 2.51 6.74
N THR A 31 7.54 2.10 5.57
CA THR A 31 7.17 2.74 4.29
C THR A 31 5.68 2.59 3.98
N CYS A 32 5.05 1.52 4.46
CA CYS A 32 3.60 1.29 4.36
C CYS A 32 2.78 2.05 5.43
N ARG A 33 3.41 2.92 6.22
CA ARG A 33 2.81 3.62 7.36
C ARG A 33 2.20 2.67 8.40
N LEU A 34 2.86 1.54 8.63
CA LEU A 34 2.47 0.57 9.64
C LEU A 34 3.46 0.58 10.80
N PRO A 35 2.98 0.42 12.05
CA PRO A 35 3.87 0.24 13.19
C PRO A 35 4.53 -1.15 13.21
N PHE A 36 3.90 -2.16 12.58
CA PHE A 36 4.37 -3.55 12.58
C PHE A 36 4.06 -4.25 11.25
N ALA A 37 4.67 -5.43 11.05
CA ALA A 37 4.46 -6.26 9.86
C ALA A 37 2.98 -6.56 9.63
N SER A 38 2.55 -6.49 8.36
CA SER A 38 1.15 -6.69 7.98
C SER A 38 1.01 -7.33 6.59
N TYR A 39 -0.23 -7.47 6.12
CA TYR A 39 -0.59 -7.98 4.79
C TYR A 39 -1.10 -6.91 3.82
N VAL A 40 -1.43 -5.70 4.30
CA VAL A 40 -1.94 -4.58 3.49
C VAL A 40 -0.97 -3.45 3.69
N CYS A 41 -0.37 -3.03 2.60
CA CYS A 41 0.46 -1.84 2.51
C CYS A 41 -0.36 -0.73 1.86
N ASP A 42 -0.39 0.44 2.47
CA ASP A 42 -0.90 1.66 1.85
C ASP A 42 0.02 2.84 2.19
N PRO A 43 1.07 3.06 1.37
CA PRO A 43 2.07 4.09 1.61
C PRO A 43 1.54 5.50 1.30
N SER A 44 0.54 5.60 0.44
CA SER A 44 -0.13 6.85 0.07
C SER A 44 -1.09 7.36 1.16
N GLY A 45 -1.51 6.49 2.09
CA GLY A 45 -2.40 6.84 3.19
C GLY A 45 -3.83 7.13 2.73
N VAL A 46 -4.28 6.42 1.68
CA VAL A 46 -5.67 6.50 1.18
C VAL A 46 -6.63 5.79 2.13
N LEU A 47 -6.17 4.73 2.78
CA LEU A 47 -6.91 3.94 3.76
C LEU A 47 -6.71 4.52 5.16
N GLY A 48 -7.81 4.93 5.80
CA GLY A 48 -7.83 5.21 7.23
C GLY A 48 -7.54 3.95 8.05
N ASP A 49 -7.15 4.13 9.32
CA ASP A 49 -6.78 3.00 10.20
C ASP A 49 -7.93 1.99 10.37
N ASP A 50 -9.16 2.47 10.57
CA ASP A 50 -10.35 1.62 10.70
C ASP A 50 -10.67 0.84 9.42
N ASP A 51 -10.54 1.49 8.26
CA ASP A 51 -10.75 0.85 6.96
C ASP A 51 -9.70 -0.23 6.69
N ARG A 52 -8.47 0.02 7.13
CA ARG A 52 -7.37 -0.95 7.04
C ARG A 52 -7.64 -2.18 7.87
N VAL A 53 -8.11 -2.02 9.11
CA VAL A 53 -8.52 -3.13 9.98
C VAL A 53 -9.69 -3.91 9.38
N ARG A 54 -10.69 -3.23 8.84
CA ARG A 54 -11.83 -3.87 8.18
C ARG A 54 -11.42 -4.64 6.92
N LEU A 55 -10.51 -4.09 6.12
CA LEU A 55 -9.96 -4.76 4.94
C LEU A 55 -9.19 -6.03 5.33
N MET A 56 -8.35 -5.94 6.36
CA MET A 56 -7.63 -7.08 6.94
C MET A 56 -8.55 -8.22 7.34
N GLN A 57 -9.62 -7.92 8.09
CA GLN A 57 -10.57 -8.94 8.51
C GLN A 57 -11.21 -9.65 7.31
N LYS A 58 -11.58 -8.89 6.26
CA LYS A 58 -12.15 -9.46 5.03
C LYS A 58 -11.15 -10.33 4.27
N ILE A 59 -9.90 -9.88 4.13
CA ILE A 59 -8.83 -10.67 3.49
C ILE A 59 -8.67 -11.99 4.22
N ASN A 60 -8.57 -11.96 5.55
CA ASN A 60 -8.43 -13.18 6.35
C ASN A 60 -9.61 -14.13 6.14
N GLN A 61 -10.85 -13.63 6.17
CA GLN A 61 -12.05 -14.45 5.89
C GLN A 61 -12.00 -15.12 4.51
N VAL A 62 -11.62 -14.38 3.47
CA VAL A 62 -11.50 -14.92 2.11
C VAL A 62 -10.37 -15.94 2.01
N SER A 63 -9.21 -15.66 2.60
CA SER A 63 -8.07 -16.58 2.62
C SER A 63 -8.43 -17.90 3.31
N PHE A 64 -9.11 -17.85 4.46
CA PHE A 64 -9.60 -19.06 5.13
C PHE A 64 -10.64 -19.82 4.30
N ALA A 65 -11.58 -19.12 3.66
CA ALA A 65 -12.57 -19.76 2.80
C ALA A 65 -11.94 -20.46 1.58
N MET A 66 -10.92 -19.86 0.96
CA MET A 66 -10.21 -20.46 -0.18
C MET A 66 -9.38 -21.68 0.25
N LEU A 67 -8.78 -21.66 1.44
CA LEU A 67 -8.08 -22.83 1.99
C LEU A 67 -9.03 -24.00 2.32
N GLN A 68 -10.32 -23.72 2.54
CA GLN A 68 -11.31 -24.74 2.87
C GLN A 68 -11.91 -25.44 1.64
N GLY A 69 -11.38 -25.17 0.43
CA GLY A 69 -11.65 -25.98 -0.77
C GLY A 69 -13.10 -25.95 -1.24
N ARG A 70 -13.69 -24.76 -1.34
CA ARG A 70 -14.97 -24.56 -2.02
C ARG A 70 -14.78 -24.17 -3.48
#